data_AF-A0A3G3GQ27-F1
#
_entry.id   AF-A0A3G3GQ27-F1
#
_cell.length_a   1.000
_cell.length_b   1.000
_cell.length_c   1.000
_cell.angle_alpha   90.00
_cell.angle_beta   90.00
_cell.angle_gamma   90.00
#
_symmetry.space_group_name_H-M   'P 1'
#
loop_
_entity.id
_entity.type
_entity.pdbx_description
1 polymer ?
#
loop_
_entity_poly.entity_id
_entity_poly.type
_entity_poly.pdbx_seq_one_letter_code
_entity_poly.pdbx_strand_id
1 'polypeptide(L)'
;MARKGQIALFAGNFTPKGWALCNGENGTPNIPDMVYDEYDNTISYFVATEDHEDFYLGFIYPTATDFAPNGWSFCDGQLMDINQNTALFSLLGPTYGGDMRKTFGLPKIAKLKTNNATDSGKNFIRYIICTRSGGFPWRS
;
A
#
# COMPACT_ATOMS: atom_id res chain seq x y z
N MET A 1 14.25 -0.16 1.85
CA MET A 1 15.08 0.90 1.25
C MET A 1 14.29 1.57 0.14
N ALA A 2 13.89 2.82 0.34
CA ALA A 2 13.37 3.67 -0.71
C ALA A 2 14.47 4.65 -1.13
N ARG A 3 14.69 4.81 -2.44
CA ARG A 3 15.66 5.81 -2.94
C ARG A 3 14.96 7.13 -3.24
N LYS A 4 15.67 8.25 -3.11
CA LYS A 4 15.16 9.56 -3.55
C LYS A 4 14.66 9.47 -4.99
N GLY A 5 13.43 9.96 -5.21
CA GLY A 5 12.74 9.90 -6.50
C GLY A 5 11.90 8.64 -6.73
N GLN A 6 11.94 7.66 -5.82
CA GLN A 6 11.07 6.48 -5.91
C GLN A 6 9.62 6.85 -5.61
N ILE A 7 8.69 6.36 -6.44
CA ILE A 7 7.25 6.55 -6.24
C ILE A 7 6.65 5.33 -5.55
N ALA A 8 5.70 5.57 -4.65
CA ALA A 8 4.96 4.56 -3.93
C ALA A 8 3.53 4.96 -3.64
N LEU A 9 2.70 3.98 -3.30
CA LEU A 9 1.31 4.17 -2.92
C LEU A 9 1.18 4.13 -1.39
N PHE A 10 0.33 4.99 -0.84
CA PHE A 10 -0.03 4.96 0.57
C PHE A 10 -1.54 5.08 0.74
N ALA A 11 -2.10 4.25 1.62
CA ALA A 11 -3.50 4.28 1.98
C ALA A 11 -3.72 5.20 3.18
N GLY A 12 -4.76 6.04 3.12
CA GLY A 12 -5.15 6.93 4.21
C GLY A 12 -4.65 8.38 4.04
N ASN A 13 -5.05 9.22 4.99
CA ASN A 13 -4.78 10.67 4.98
C ASN A 13 -3.54 11.01 5.81
N PHE A 14 -2.39 10.43 5.44
CA PHE A 14 -1.12 10.77 6.08
C PHE A 14 -0.02 10.89 5.05
N THR A 15 0.91 11.81 5.29
CA THR A 15 2.15 11.93 4.52
C THR A 15 3.28 11.38 5.38
N PRO A 16 3.91 10.26 5.01
CA PRO A 16 5.06 9.74 5.74
C PRO A 16 6.21 10.74 5.69
N LYS A 17 7.03 10.77 6.75
CA LYS A 17 8.20 11.64 6.80
C LYS A 17 9.15 11.31 5.65
N GLY A 18 9.65 12.34 4.95
CA GLY A 18 10.55 12.15 3.81
C GLY A 18 9.87 11.67 2.52
N TRP A 19 8.54 11.81 2.45
CA TRP A 19 7.72 11.59 1.27
C TRP A 19 6.92 12.85 0.95
N ALA A 20 6.69 13.12 -0.34
CA ALA A 20 5.87 14.21 -0.81
C ALA A 20 4.79 13.69 -1.76
N LEU A 21 3.58 14.25 -1.69
CA LEU A 21 2.45 13.85 -2.53
C LEU A 21 2.76 14.12 -4.01
N CYS A 22 2.45 13.19 -4.89
CA CYS A 22 2.61 13.35 -6.35
C CYS A 22 1.43 14.12 -6.96
N ASN A 23 1.25 15.38 -6.56
CA ASN A 23 0.15 16.26 -7.00
C ASN A 23 0.60 17.36 -7.98
N GLY A 24 1.87 17.39 -8.38
CA GLY A 24 2.41 18.45 -9.24
C GLY A 24 2.89 19.69 -8.49
N GLU A 25 2.69 19.77 -7.18
CA GLU A 25 3.19 20.86 -6.35
C GLU A 25 4.64 20.60 -5.91
N ASN A 26 5.38 21.66 -5.56
CA ASN A 26 6.73 21.57 -5.01
C ASN A 26 7.73 20.75 -5.86
N GLY A 27 7.52 20.69 -7.18
CA GLY A 27 8.37 19.92 -8.09
C GLY A 27 8.14 18.40 -8.05
N THR A 28 7.09 17.94 -7.39
CA THR A 28 6.66 16.53 -7.45
C THR A 28 6.00 16.22 -8.79
N PRO A 29 6.06 14.98 -9.29
CA PRO A 29 5.29 14.57 -10.46
C PRO A 29 3.79 14.74 -10.21
N ASN A 30 3.03 15.21 -11.20
CA ASN A 30 1.57 15.14 -11.15
C ASN A 30 1.12 13.79 -11.70
N ILE A 31 0.69 12.87 -10.83
CA ILE A 31 0.22 11.54 -11.24
C ILE A 31 -1.31 11.52 -11.09
N PRO A 32 -2.06 11.64 -12.19
CA PRO A 32 -3.50 11.93 -12.16
C PRO A 32 -4.41 10.78 -11.70
N ASP A 33 -3.85 9.61 -11.37
CA ASP A 33 -4.65 8.43 -10.99
C ASP A 33 -4.60 8.21 -9.47
N MET A 34 -5.48 8.84 -8.71
CA MET A 34 -5.75 8.31 -7.36
C MET A 34 -6.28 6.88 -7.52
N VAL A 35 -5.54 5.89 -7.00
CA VAL A 35 -6.00 4.50 -7.03
C VAL A 35 -7.10 4.40 -5.99
N TYR A 36 -8.36 4.36 -6.44
CA TYR A 36 -9.49 4.14 -5.55
C TYR A 36 -9.60 2.65 -5.21
N ASP A 37 -9.98 2.36 -3.97
CA ASP A 37 -10.36 1.02 -3.56
C ASP A 37 -11.86 0.76 -3.81
N GLU A 38 -12.37 -0.42 -3.44
CA GLU A 38 -13.82 -0.76 -3.60
C GLU A 38 -14.76 0.15 -2.79
N TYR A 39 -14.24 0.96 -1.87
CA TYR A 39 -15.00 1.89 -1.03
C TYR A 39 -14.79 3.36 -1.45
N ASP A 40 -14.22 3.61 -2.64
CA ASP A 40 -13.86 4.93 -3.16
C ASP A 40 -12.94 5.73 -2.21
N ASN A 41 -12.21 5.05 -1.32
CA ASN A 41 -11.22 5.70 -0.47
C ASN A 41 -9.95 5.98 -1.25
N THR A 42 -9.43 7.20 -1.12
CA THR A 42 -8.24 7.65 -1.83
C THR A 42 -6.98 6.92 -1.37
N ILE A 43 -6.28 6.25 -2.30
CA ILE A 43 -4.88 5.85 -2.16
C ILE A 43 -4.05 6.81 -2.99
N SER A 44 -3.07 7.43 -2.34
CA SER A 44 -2.29 8.52 -2.92
C SER A 44 -0.91 8.06 -3.33
N TYR A 45 -0.41 8.60 -4.44
CA TYR A 45 0.98 8.45 -4.85
C TYR A 45 1.86 9.43 -4.08
N PHE A 46 2.98 8.95 -3.58
CA PHE A 46 4.01 9.76 -2.96
C PHE A 46 5.36 9.48 -3.61
N VAL A 47 6.23 10.49 -3.67
CA VAL A 47 7.62 10.39 -4.09
C VAL A 47 8.54 10.57 -2.88
N ALA A 48 9.53 9.69 -2.75
CA ALA A 48 10.55 9.80 -1.72
C ALA A 48 11.42 11.05 -2.00
N THR A 49 11.52 11.95 -1.02
CA THR A 49 12.33 13.18 -1.13
C THR A 49 13.78 12.97 -0.68
N GLU A 50 14.05 11.88 0.03
CA GLU A 50 15.34 11.48 0.57
C GLU A 50 15.49 9.94 0.52
N ASP A 51 16.71 9.44 0.70
CA ASP A 51 16.96 8.01 0.80
C ASP A 51 16.56 7.50 2.19
N HIS A 52 15.81 6.39 2.23
CA HIS A 52 15.40 5.71 3.45
C HIS A 52 15.87 4.27 3.42
N GLU A 53 16.43 3.76 4.52
CA GLU A 53 16.84 2.35 4.61
C GLU A 53 15.64 1.41 4.81
N ASP A 54 14.60 1.89 5.50
CA ASP A 54 13.40 1.12 5.82
C ASP A 54 12.22 1.39 4.89
N PHE A 55 11.22 0.51 4.97
CA PHE A 55 9.89 0.78 4.44
C PHE A 55 9.00 1.27 5.59
N TYR A 56 8.18 2.27 5.26
CA TYR A 56 7.18 2.79 6.18
C TYR A 56 6.04 1.79 6.34
N LEU A 57 5.47 1.74 7.53
CA LEU A 57 4.25 0.98 7.78
C LEU A 57 3.11 1.55 6.91
N GLY A 58 2.27 0.69 6.34
CA GLY A 58 1.18 1.11 5.45
C GLY A 58 1.60 1.38 4.00
N PHE A 59 2.88 1.18 3.67
CA PHE A 59 3.39 1.29 2.30
C PHE A 59 2.75 0.25 1.38
N ILE A 60 2.26 0.68 0.22
CA ILE A 60 1.64 -0.21 -0.77
C ILE A 60 2.55 -0.35 -1.99
N TYR A 61 2.77 -1.60 -2.40
CA TYR A 61 3.54 -1.94 -3.59
C TYR A 61 2.77 -2.87 -4.53
N PRO A 62 2.83 -2.64 -5.85
CA PRO A 62 2.30 -3.60 -6.82
C PRO A 62 3.19 -4.85 -6.86
N THR A 63 2.58 -6.02 -6.72
CA THR A 63 3.26 -7.30 -6.87
C THR A 63 2.66 -8.12 -8.00
N ALA A 64 3.52 -8.84 -8.72
CA ALA A 64 3.11 -9.87 -9.68
C ALA A 64 3.10 -11.27 -9.04
N THR A 65 3.33 -11.39 -7.72
CA THR A 65 3.35 -12.66 -7.01
C THR A 65 1.97 -13.01 -6.44
N ASP A 66 1.68 -14.31 -6.42
CA ASP A 66 0.48 -14.85 -5.76
C ASP A 66 0.63 -15.04 -4.25
N PHE A 67 1.80 -14.69 -3.71
CA PHE A 67 2.13 -14.80 -2.29
C PHE A 67 2.52 -13.44 -1.70
N ALA A 68 2.02 -13.16 -0.50
CA ALA A 68 2.40 -12.01 0.32
C ALA A 68 3.53 -12.42 1.29
N PRO A 69 4.72 -11.82 1.21
CA PRO A 69 5.83 -12.14 2.09
C PRO A 69 5.56 -11.76 3.56
N ASN A 70 6.39 -12.30 4.47
CA ASN A 70 6.31 -11.95 5.90
C ASN A 70 6.43 -10.44 6.11
N GLY A 71 5.52 -9.86 6.91
CA GLY A 71 5.45 -8.41 7.12
C GLY A 71 4.70 -7.65 6.02
N TRP A 72 4.08 -8.37 5.08
CA TRP A 72 3.22 -7.82 4.05
C TRP A 72 1.87 -8.55 4.04
N SER A 73 0.87 -7.91 3.46
CA SER A 73 -0.48 -8.47 3.32
C SER A 73 -1.10 -7.99 2.03
N PHE A 74 -1.96 -8.77 1.41
CA PHE A 74 -2.66 -8.33 0.20
C PHE A 74 -3.70 -7.25 0.52
N CYS A 75 -3.80 -6.25 -0.36
CA CYS A 75 -4.88 -5.28 -0.36
C CYS A 75 -6.13 -5.86 -1.03
N ASP A 76 -6.68 -6.94 -0.44
CA ASP A 76 -7.89 -7.64 -0.92
C ASP A 76 -9.11 -7.44 0.01
N GLY A 77 -9.07 -6.49 0.95
CA GLY A 77 -10.19 -6.26 1.88
C GLY A 77 -10.24 -7.19 3.11
N GLN A 78 -9.15 -7.89 3.43
CA GLN A 78 -9.12 -8.81 4.57
C GLN A 78 -9.16 -8.06 5.92
N LEU A 79 -9.73 -8.71 6.94
CA LEU A 79 -9.77 -8.20 8.31
C LEU A 79 -8.51 -8.60 9.08
N MET A 80 -7.95 -7.65 9.83
CA MET A 80 -6.76 -7.80 10.65
C MET A 80 -7.10 -7.53 12.12
N ASP A 81 -6.46 -8.26 13.04
CA ASP A 81 -6.58 -8.01 14.48
C ASP A 81 -5.84 -6.72 14.86
N ILE A 82 -6.55 -5.80 15.52
CA ILE A 82 -6.02 -4.52 16.01
C ILE A 82 -4.90 -4.76 17.02
N ASN A 83 -5.03 -5.74 17.92
CA ASN A 83 -4.04 -6.00 18.97
C ASN A 83 -2.67 -6.39 18.40
N GLN A 84 -2.65 -7.02 17.23
CA GLN A 84 -1.41 -7.43 16.57
C GLN A 84 -0.86 -6.35 15.62
N ASN A 85 -1.67 -5.38 15.21
CA ASN A 85 -1.32 -4.38 14.19
C ASN A 85 -1.72 -2.97 14.61
N THR A 86 -1.55 -2.63 15.89
CA THR A 86 -1.96 -1.35 16.49
C THR A 86 -1.39 -0.13 15.74
N ALA A 87 -0.14 -0.22 15.31
CA ALA A 87 0.52 0.84 14.55
C ALA A 87 -0.10 1.02 13.15
N LEU A 88 -0.49 -0.06 12.48
CA LEU A 88 -1.11 0.01 11.15
C LEU A 88 -2.55 0.52 11.26
N PHE A 89 -3.28 0.08 12.28
CA PHE A 89 -4.61 0.60 12.59
C PHE A 89 -4.58 2.10 12.87
N SER A 90 -3.53 2.60 13.53
CA SER A 90 -3.38 4.05 13.79
C SER A 90 -3.22 4.87 12.50
N LEU A 91 -2.76 4.26 11.40
CA LEU A 91 -2.59 4.91 10.09
C LEU A 91 -3.84 4.81 9.22
N LEU A 92 -4.42 3.61 9.12
CA LEU A 92 -5.57 3.34 8.23
C LEU A 92 -6.91 3.68 8.89
N GLY A 93 -6.97 3.61 10.22
CA GLY A 93 -8.22 3.68 10.97
C GLY A 93 -9.21 2.58 10.58
N PRO A 94 -10.50 2.79 10.86
CA PRO A 94 -11.57 1.86 10.50
C PRO A 94 -12.08 2.02 9.05
N THR A 95 -11.35 2.76 8.21
CA THR A 95 -11.78 3.24 6.89
C THR A 95 -12.19 2.11 5.93
N TYR A 96 -11.57 0.94 6.08
CA TYR A 96 -11.74 -0.20 5.18
C TYR A 96 -12.59 -1.34 5.79
N GLY A 97 -13.35 -1.05 6.84
CA GLY A 97 -14.25 -2.01 7.51
C GLY A 97 -13.68 -2.61 8.79
N GLY A 98 -14.34 -3.66 9.29
CA GLY A 98 -14.09 -4.26 10.61
C GLY A 98 -15.03 -3.73 11.70
N ASP A 99 -14.79 -4.14 12.95
CA ASP A 99 -15.61 -3.77 14.11
C ASP A 99 -15.02 -2.58 14.92
N MET A 100 -13.89 -2.03 14.47
CA MET A 100 -13.18 -0.89 15.05
C MET A 100 -12.72 -1.08 16.50
N ARG A 101 -12.92 -2.28 17.08
CA ARG A 101 -12.65 -2.60 18.49
C ARG A 101 -11.69 -3.77 18.64
N LYS A 102 -11.85 -4.79 17.79
CA LYS A 102 -10.98 -5.97 17.71
C LYS A 102 -10.35 -6.11 16.33
N THR A 103 -11.04 -5.70 15.27
CA THR A 103 -10.61 -5.87 13.90
C THR A 103 -10.78 -4.61 13.06
N PHE A 104 -9.90 -4.47 12.07
CA PHE A 104 -9.97 -3.44 11.03
C PHE A 104 -9.71 -4.07 9.67
N GLY A 105 -10.27 -3.49 8.61
CA GLY A 105 -10.04 -3.94 7.24
C GLY A 105 -8.78 -3.36 6.63
N LEU A 106 -8.22 -4.08 5.66
CA LEU A 106 -7.24 -3.55 4.71
C LEU A 106 -7.94 -3.00 3.46
N PRO A 107 -7.30 -2.11 2.68
CA PRO A 107 -7.84 -1.65 1.41
C PRO A 107 -8.16 -2.82 0.47
N LYS A 108 -9.18 -2.67 -0.37
CA LYS A 108 -9.47 -3.63 -1.45
C LYS A 108 -9.24 -2.97 -2.81
N ILE A 109 -8.03 -3.14 -3.33
CA ILE A 109 -7.59 -2.47 -4.55
C ILE A 109 -7.88 -3.36 -5.75
N ALA A 110 -8.50 -2.79 -6.78
CA ALA A 110 -8.76 -3.51 -8.02
C ALA A 110 -7.45 -4.02 -8.62
N LYS A 111 -7.40 -5.32 -8.91
CA LYS A 111 -6.24 -5.96 -9.54
C LYS A 111 -6.10 -5.42 -10.96
N LEU A 112 -4.90 -4.98 -11.35
CA LEU A 112 -4.67 -4.54 -12.73
C LEU A 112 -4.45 -5.75 -13.63
N LYS A 113 -5.19 -5.81 -14.74
CA LYS A 113 -4.94 -6.81 -15.78
C LYS A 113 -3.63 -6.49 -16.47
N THR A 114 -2.72 -7.47 -16.55
CA THR A 114 -1.57 -7.33 -17.45
C THR A 114 -2.05 -7.47 -18.90
N ASN A 115 -1.29 -6.89 -19.83
CA ASN A 115 -1.55 -6.92 -21.28
C ASN A 115 -1.66 -8.34 -21.88
N ASN A 116 -1.21 -9.38 -21.17
CA ASN A 116 -1.28 -10.79 -21.58
C ASN A 116 -2.10 -11.65 -20.59
N ALA A 117 -3.06 -11.06 -19.88
CA ALA A 117 -3.93 -11.81 -19.00
C ALA A 117 -4.84 -12.75 -19.80
N THR A 118 -4.44 -14.01 -19.94
CA THR A 118 -5.33 -15.11 -20.35
C THR A 118 -6.35 -15.34 -19.24
N ASP A 119 -7.59 -15.72 -19.58
CA ASP A 119 -8.71 -15.92 -18.63
C ASP A 119 -8.45 -16.97 -17.52
N SER A 120 -7.28 -17.60 -17.50
CA SER A 120 -6.80 -18.51 -16.45
C SER A 120 -6.49 -17.83 -15.12
N GLY A 121 -6.68 -16.52 -14.98
CA GLY A 121 -6.76 -15.84 -13.68
C GLY A 121 -5.44 -15.60 -12.94
N LYS A 122 -4.27 -15.83 -13.58
CA LYS A 122 -2.94 -15.80 -12.92
C LYS A 122 -2.02 -14.65 -13.33
N ASN A 123 -2.51 -13.71 -14.13
CA ASN A 123 -1.70 -12.64 -14.74
C ASN A 123 -2.23 -11.25 -14.34
N PHE A 124 -2.51 -11.04 -13.05
CA PHE A 124 -2.89 -9.73 -12.53
C PHE A 124 -1.78 -9.15 -11.65
N ILE A 125 -1.57 -7.84 -11.76
CA ILE A 125 -0.82 -7.09 -10.76
C ILE A 125 -1.74 -6.90 -9.56
N ARG A 126 -1.32 -7.43 -8.42
CA ARG A 126 -1.97 -7.27 -7.12
C ARG A 126 -1.25 -6.20 -6.33
N TYR A 127 -1.83 -5.77 -5.23
CA TYR A 127 -1.22 -4.81 -4.33
C TYR A 127 -1.01 -5.44 -2.96
N ILE A 128 0.15 -5.19 -2.38
CA ILE A 128 0.49 -5.61 -1.01
C ILE A 128 0.78 -4.38 -0.17
N ILE A 129 0.33 -4.40 1.09
CA ILE A 129 0.57 -3.38 2.10
C ILE A 129 1.58 -3.90 3.14
N CYS A 130 2.51 -3.05 3.54
CA CYS A 130 3.47 -3.32 4.59
C CYS A 130 2.79 -3.28 5.95
N THR A 131 2.75 -4.43 6.63
CA THR A 131 2.15 -4.61 7.97
C THR A 131 3.20 -4.65 9.09
N ARG A 132 4.48 -4.74 8.74
CA ARG A 132 5.61 -4.68 9.68
C ARG A 132 6.81 -3.98 9.03
N SER A 133 7.29 -2.91 9.65
CA SER A 133 8.50 -2.21 9.21
C SER A 133 9.74 -3.09 9.34
N GLY A 134 10.67 -3.03 8.38
CA GLY A 134 12.02 -3.61 8.54
C GLY A 134 12.54 -4.56 7.47
N GLY A 135 11.94 -4.68 6.27
CA GLY A 135 12.60 -5.40 5.18
C GLY A 135 11.73 -5.69 3.95
N PHE A 136 12.29 -5.45 2.76
CA PHE A 136 11.74 -5.94 1.49
C PHE A 136 11.74 -7.48 1.48
N PRO A 137 10.84 -8.15 0.75
CA PRO A 137 11.00 -9.57 0.46
C PRO A 137 12.28 -9.88 -0.30
N TRP A 138 13.36 -10.15 0.42
CA TRP A 138 14.43 -10.98 -0.11
C TRP A 138 13.99 -12.45 0.01
N ARG A 139 14.10 -13.19 -1.09
CA ARG A 139 14.38 -14.61 -0.95
C ARG A 139 15.80 -14.70 -0.41
N SER A 140 15.96 -15.23 0.81
CA SER A 140 17.24 -15.76 1.27
C SER A 140 17.71 -16.88 0.36
#